data_AF-A0A6I9MYU4-F1
#
_entry.id   AF-A0A6I9MYU4-F1
#
_cell.length_a   1.000
_cell.length_b   1.000
_cell.length_c   1.000
_cell.angle_alpha   90.00
_cell.angle_beta   90.00
_cell.angle_gamma   90.00
#
_symmetry.space_group_name_H-M   'P 1'
#
loop_
_entity.id
_entity.type
_entity.pdbx_description
1 polymer ?
#
loop_
_entity_poly.entity_id
_entity_poly.type
_entity_poly.pdbx_seq_one_letter_code
_entity_poly.pdbx_strand_id
1 'polypeptide(L)'
;MEHYELHRDFIYPVLTVSAFDRVSLQGQFVPMACSRLGSRVLEAVWNSASVTHRHNIAQELVSCDSRLRSDQFARHVWAKFALSHYIHRRGHWQEIQSGESKKRKLFSDILE
;
A
#
# COMPACT_ATOMS: atom_id res chain seq x y z
N MET A 1 -42.63 -38.60 29.96
CA MET A 1 -43.22 -37.90 28.81
C MET A 1 -42.27 -36.77 28.47
N GLU A 2 -41.85 -36.72 27.22
CA GLU A 2 -40.46 -36.59 26.79
C GLU A 2 -39.85 -35.18 26.84
N HIS A 3 -38.54 -35.19 27.10
CA HIS A 3 -37.58 -34.14 26.74
C HIS A 3 -37.56 -33.93 25.22
N TYR A 4 -37.57 -32.67 24.78
CA TYR A 4 -37.18 -32.31 23.41
C TYR A 4 -36.09 -31.24 23.45
N GLU A 5 -34.89 -31.68 23.12
CA GLU A 5 -33.75 -30.86 22.69
C GLU A 5 -33.98 -30.29 21.27
N LEU A 6 -33.15 -29.31 20.89
CA LEU A 6 -32.78 -28.85 19.53
C LEU A 6 -33.43 -27.56 18.97
N HIS A 7 -32.78 -26.42 19.23
CA HIS A 7 -32.07 -25.67 18.17
C HIS A 7 -31.14 -24.64 18.80
N ARG A 8 -29.86 -25.01 18.99
CA ARG A 8 -28.74 -24.57 18.13
C ARG A 8 -28.56 -23.04 18.08
N ASP A 9 -27.66 -22.60 18.95
CA ASP A 9 -26.50 -21.78 18.59
C ASP A 9 -26.74 -20.65 17.58
N PHE A 10 -27.24 -19.52 18.09
CA PHE A 10 -26.87 -18.22 17.53
C PHE A 10 -26.23 -17.36 18.63
N ILE A 11 -25.18 -17.92 19.23
CA ILE A 11 -24.12 -17.11 19.83
C ILE A 11 -23.50 -16.36 18.66
N TYR A 12 -23.82 -15.07 18.51
CA TYR A 12 -23.01 -14.16 17.71
C TYR A 12 -21.59 -14.25 18.25
N PRO A 13 -20.62 -14.85 17.54
CA PRO A 13 -19.26 -14.82 18.03
C PRO A 13 -18.85 -13.36 18.00
N VAL A 14 -18.46 -12.87 19.18
CA VAL A 14 -17.60 -11.72 19.38
C VAL A 14 -16.68 -11.60 18.17
N LEU A 15 -16.83 -10.51 17.43
CA LEU A 15 -15.99 -10.15 16.29
C LEU A 15 -14.54 -10.10 16.79
N THR A 16 -13.85 -11.23 16.70
CA THR A 16 -12.42 -11.32 16.92
C THR A 16 -11.76 -10.40 15.88
N VAL A 17 -10.83 -9.60 16.37
CA VAL A 17 -10.06 -8.56 15.65
C VAL A 17 -9.19 -9.11 14.50
N SER A 18 -9.42 -10.34 14.03
CA SER A 18 -8.60 -11.08 13.06
C SER A 18 -9.19 -11.18 11.65
N ALA A 19 -10.31 -10.51 11.35
CA ALA A 19 -10.85 -10.46 9.98
C ALA A 19 -10.26 -9.32 9.10
N PHE A 20 -9.50 -8.38 9.69
CA PHE A 20 -8.82 -7.31 8.95
C PHE A 20 -7.43 -7.73 8.43
N ASP A 21 -6.92 -8.90 8.84
CA ASP A 21 -5.60 -9.44 8.47
C ASP A 21 -5.50 -10.01 7.04
N ARG A 22 -6.47 -9.75 6.15
CA ARG A 22 -6.47 -10.29 4.77
C ARG A 22 -6.71 -9.25 3.67
N VAL A 23 -6.56 -7.96 3.92
CA VAL A 23 -6.41 -7.01 2.81
C VAL A 23 -4.95 -7.05 2.34
N SER A 24 -4.60 -8.04 1.53
CA SER A 24 -3.34 -8.00 0.78
C SER A 24 -3.46 -6.87 -0.24
N LEU A 25 -2.76 -5.76 0.00
CA LEU A 25 -2.69 -4.65 -0.96
C LEU A 25 -1.85 -5.01 -2.20
N GLN A 26 -1.15 -6.15 -2.18
CA GLN A 26 -0.42 -6.67 -3.33
C GLN A 26 -1.41 -7.06 -4.44
N GLY A 27 -1.17 -6.58 -5.65
CA GLY A 27 -2.05 -6.70 -6.81
C GLY A 27 -3.13 -5.62 -6.90
N GLN A 28 -3.23 -4.72 -5.91
CA GLN A 28 -4.23 -3.65 -5.86
C GLN A 28 -3.61 -2.25 -6.03
N PHE A 29 -2.29 -2.14 -6.17
CA PHE A 29 -1.63 -0.83 -6.26
C PHE A 29 -1.99 -0.10 -7.55
N VAL A 30 -2.17 -0.82 -8.67
CA VAL A 30 -2.55 -0.22 -9.95
C VAL A 30 -3.99 0.34 -9.92
N PRO A 31 -5.03 -0.42 -9.53
CA PRO A 31 -6.38 0.14 -9.34
C PRO A 31 -6.43 1.31 -8.35
N MET A 32 -5.66 1.25 -7.25
CA MET A 32 -5.58 2.34 -6.30
C MET A 32 -4.93 3.59 -6.90
N ALA A 33 -3.82 3.45 -7.62
CA ALA A 33 -3.15 4.57 -8.27
C ALA A 33 -4.05 5.29 -9.28
N CYS A 34 -4.92 4.56 -9.99
CA CYS A 34 -5.89 5.12 -10.94
C CYS A 34 -7.17 5.68 -10.29
N SER A 35 -7.28 5.71 -8.95
CA SER A 35 -8.46 6.22 -8.25
C SER A 35 -8.17 7.54 -7.55
N ARG A 36 -9.18 8.42 -7.48
CA ARG A 36 -9.09 9.72 -6.79
C ARG A 36 -8.68 9.58 -5.32
N LEU A 37 -9.31 8.66 -4.60
CA LEU A 37 -9.02 8.40 -3.19
C LEU A 37 -7.87 7.40 -3.04
N GLY A 38 -7.83 6.38 -3.90
CA GLY A 38 -6.78 5.36 -3.87
C GLY A 38 -5.38 5.94 -4.07
N SER A 39 -5.20 6.91 -4.96
CA SER A 39 -3.91 7.56 -5.18
C SER A 39 -3.39 8.29 -3.94
N ARG A 40 -4.29 8.86 -3.13
CA ARG A 40 -3.94 9.53 -1.87
C ARG A 40 -3.61 8.54 -0.76
N VAL A 41 -4.39 7.46 -0.66
CA VAL A 41 -4.07 6.35 0.27
C VAL A 41 -2.73 5.74 -0.10
N LEU A 42 -2.49 5.48 -1.38
CA LEU A 42 -1.24 4.92 -1.87
C LEU A 42 -0.05 5.84 -1.59
N GLU A 43 -0.24 7.16 -1.70
CA GLU A 43 0.77 8.14 -1.28
C GLU A 43 1.06 8.09 0.22
N ALA A 44 0.03 8.01 1.07
CA ALA A 44 0.22 7.91 2.52
C ALA A 44 0.95 6.61 2.90
N VAL A 45 0.59 5.49 2.26
CA VAL A 45 1.28 4.20 2.40
C VAL A 45 2.72 4.33 1.95
N TRP A 46 3.00 4.94 0.79
CA TRP A 46 4.37 5.17 0.31
C TRP A 46 5.20 5.98 1.30
N ASN A 47 4.60 7.00 1.90
CA ASN A 47 5.27 7.89 2.82
C ASN A 47 5.64 7.24 4.16
N SER A 48 4.89 6.23 4.59
CA SER A 48 5.18 5.44 5.79
C SER A 48 5.96 4.15 5.48
N ALA A 49 5.98 3.71 4.22
CA ALA A 49 6.64 2.49 3.79
C ALA A 49 8.17 2.56 3.88
N SER A 50 8.77 1.44 4.28
CA SER A 50 10.21 1.21 4.17
C SER A 50 10.64 1.10 2.69
N VAL A 51 11.95 1.26 2.43
CA VAL A 51 12.50 1.17 1.07
C VAL A 51 12.15 -0.18 0.40
N THR A 52 12.16 -1.28 1.17
CA THR A 52 11.75 -2.60 0.67
C THR A 52 10.29 -2.64 0.23
N HIS A 53 9.37 -2.05 1.01
CA HIS A 53 7.96 -2.00 0.63
C HIS A 53 7.72 -1.09 -0.58
N ARG A 54 8.42 0.04 -0.66
CA ARG A 54 8.37 0.92 -1.85
C ARG A 54 8.87 0.20 -3.11
N HIS A 55 9.88 -0.65 -2.96
CA HIS A 55 10.36 -1.47 -4.07
C HIS A 55 9.27 -2.41 -4.61
N ASN A 56 8.54 -3.08 -3.71
CA ASN A 56 7.45 -3.98 -4.11
C ASN A 56 6.30 -3.22 -4.78
N ILE A 57 5.91 -2.06 -4.23
CA ILE A 57 4.90 -1.18 -4.83
C ILE A 57 5.34 -0.71 -6.22
N ALA A 58 6.59 -0.21 -6.33
CA ALA A 58 7.13 0.27 -7.60
C ALA A 58 7.18 -0.85 -8.65
N GLN A 59 7.59 -2.06 -8.26
CA GLN A 59 7.64 -3.23 -9.14
C GLN A 59 6.26 -3.56 -9.73
N GLU A 60 5.22 -3.53 -8.91
CA GLU A 60 3.85 -3.77 -9.37
C GLU A 60 3.38 -2.66 -10.31
N LEU A 61 3.63 -1.39 -9.97
CA LEU A 61 3.18 -0.26 -10.79
C LEU A 61 3.86 -0.25 -12.17
N VAL A 62 5.17 -0.49 -12.25
CA VAL A 62 5.87 -0.46 -13.56
C VAL A 62 5.41 -1.55 -14.52
N SER A 63 4.81 -2.64 -14.02
CA SER A 63 4.20 -3.68 -14.86
C SER A 63 3.01 -3.17 -15.69
N CYS A 64 2.40 -2.06 -15.29
CA CYS A 64 1.21 -1.46 -15.91
C CYS A 64 1.48 -0.02 -16.41
N ASP A 65 2.68 0.26 -16.93
CA ASP A 65 3.13 1.61 -17.35
C ASP A 65 2.13 2.33 -18.28
N SER A 66 1.64 1.66 -19.33
CA SER A 66 0.73 2.27 -20.31
C SER A 66 -0.58 2.77 -19.69
N ARG A 67 -1.18 1.97 -18.80
CA ARG A 67 -2.40 2.33 -18.07
C ARG A 67 -2.16 3.49 -17.12
N LEU A 68 -1.08 3.46 -16.34
CA LEU A 68 -0.77 4.49 -15.36
C LEU A 68 -0.44 5.84 -16.01
N ARG A 69 0.19 5.84 -17.18
CA ARG A 69 0.47 7.08 -17.92
C ARG A 69 -0.78 7.72 -18.52
N SER A 70 -1.80 6.92 -18.85
CA SER A 70 -3.06 7.41 -19.41
C SER A 70 -4.02 7.99 -18.35
N ASP A 71 -3.91 7.56 -17.09
CA ASP A 71 -4.79 7.99 -16.01
C ASP A 71 -4.26 9.24 -15.29
N GLN A 72 -5.15 10.19 -15.00
CA GLN A 72 -4.76 11.49 -14.40
C GLN A 72 -4.22 11.37 -12.97
N PHE A 73 -4.75 10.45 -12.17
CA PHE A 73 -4.32 10.27 -10.77
C PHE A 73 -3.03 9.45 -10.74
N ALA A 74 -2.97 8.42 -11.58
CA ALA A 74 -1.81 7.57 -11.70
C ALA A 74 -0.57 8.32 -12.22
N ARG A 75 -0.72 9.29 -13.14
CA ARG A 75 0.39 10.17 -13.55
C ARG A 75 1.01 10.92 -12.37
N HIS A 76 0.19 11.37 -11.42
CA HIS A 76 0.71 12.03 -10.21
C HIS A 76 1.52 11.04 -9.37
N VAL A 77 0.97 9.84 -9.13
CA VAL A 77 1.68 8.75 -8.43
C VAL A 77 3.00 8.41 -9.13
N TRP A 78 2.98 8.30 -10.46
CA TRP A 78 4.14 7.98 -11.28
C TRP A 78 5.29 8.97 -11.08
N ALA A 79 4.99 10.26 -11.15
CA ALA A 79 5.96 11.31 -10.92
C ALA A 79 6.45 11.31 -9.48
N LYS A 80 5.53 11.23 -8.50
CA LYS A 80 5.84 11.30 -7.08
C LYS A 80 6.69 10.14 -6.57
N PHE A 81 6.47 8.94 -7.11
CA PHE A 81 7.23 7.75 -6.74
C PHE A 81 8.51 7.60 -7.56
N ALA A 82 8.79 8.57 -8.44
CA ALA A 82 9.97 8.59 -9.30
C ALA A 82 10.10 7.30 -10.14
N LEU A 83 8.98 6.75 -10.64
CA LEU A 83 8.96 5.45 -11.32
C LEU A 83 9.78 5.46 -12.62
N SER A 84 9.91 6.61 -13.28
CA SER A 84 10.85 6.78 -14.41
C SER A 84 12.29 6.50 -13.98
N HIS A 85 12.72 6.93 -12.78
CA HIS A 85 14.05 6.62 -12.26
C HIS A 85 14.16 5.16 -11.82
N TYR A 86 13.09 4.56 -11.29
CA TYR A 86 13.05 3.14 -10.95
C TYR A 86 13.36 2.26 -12.16
N ILE A 87 12.77 2.56 -13.32
CA ILE A 87 12.96 1.82 -14.57
C ILE A 87 14.37 2.03 -15.14
N HIS A 88 14.81 3.29 -15.28
CA HIS A 88 16.02 3.61 -16.05
C HIS A 88 17.30 3.71 -15.21
N ARG A 89 17.19 3.98 -13.90
CA ARG A 89 18.32 4.29 -12.99
C ARG A 89 18.04 3.77 -11.57
N ARG A 90 17.83 2.45 -11.44
CA ARG A 90 17.41 1.82 -10.17
C ARG A 90 18.32 2.12 -8.97
N GLY A 91 19.64 2.18 -9.19
CA GLY A 91 20.60 2.54 -8.14
C GLY A 91 20.40 3.96 -7.58
N HIS A 92 20.24 4.95 -8.47
CA HIS A 92 19.96 6.33 -8.08
C HIS A 92 18.58 6.48 -7.41
N TRP A 93 17.57 5.77 -7.93
CA TRP A 93 16.26 5.73 -7.29
C TRP A 93 16.34 5.19 -5.85
N GLN A 94 17.08 4.11 -5.63
CA GLN A 94 17.25 3.53 -4.29
C GLN A 94 17.98 4.47 -3.33
N GLU A 95 19.00 5.18 -3.81
CA GLU A 95 19.70 6.21 -3.04
C GLU A 95 18.72 7.29 -2.57
N ILE A 96 17.92 7.85 -3.48
CA ILE A 96 16.87 8.84 -3.16
C ILE A 96 15.91 8.29 -2.10
N GLN A 97 15.36 7.08 -2.30
CA GLN A 97 14.40 6.49 -1.37
C GLN A 97 15.02 6.23 0.01
N SER A 98 16.28 5.81 0.06
CA SER A 98 17.00 5.56 1.31
C SER A 98 17.33 6.84 2.07
N GLY A 99 17.74 7.91 1.36
CA GLY A 99 18.02 9.22 1.94
C GLY A 99 16.77 9.84 2.57
N GLU A 100 15.63 9.76 1.89
CA GLU A 100 14.36 10.23 2.47
C GLU A 100 13.89 9.40 3.66
N SER A 101 14.16 8.09 3.67
CA SER A 101 13.84 7.22 4.81
C SER A 101 14.68 7.57 6.02
N LYS A 102 16.00 7.82 5.84
CA LYS A 102 16.91 8.27 6.91
C LYS A 102 16.49 9.63 7.46
N LYS A 103 16.19 10.59 6.59
CA LYS A 103 15.71 11.92 6.97
C LYS A 103 14.46 11.84 7.85
N ARG A 104 13.47 11.03 7.46
CA ARG A 104 12.24 10.83 8.22
C ARG A 104 12.48 10.21 9.59
N LYS A 105 13.35 9.19 9.66
CA LYS A 105 13.71 8.57 10.94
C LYS A 105 14.32 9.60 11.90
N LEU A 106 15.30 10.38 11.43
CA LEU A 106 15.92 11.44 12.23
C LEU A 106 14.92 12.48 12.74
N PHE A 107 13.93 12.87 11.93
CA PHE A 107 12.88 13.80 12.38
C PHE A 107 11.89 13.17 13.36
N SER A 108 11.59 11.88 13.24
CA SER A 108 10.75 11.16 14.20
C SER A 108 11.42 11.12 15.58
N ASP A 109 12.73 10.87 15.62
CA ASP A 109 13.51 10.76 16.85
C ASP A 109 13.65 12.12 17.60
N ILE A 110 13.36 13.25 16.94
CA ILE A 110 13.40 14.61 17.53
C ILE A 110 12.04 15.03 18.12
N LEU A 111 10.96 14.38 17.69
CA LEU A 111 9.58 14.72 18.10
C LEU A 111 9.04 13.85 19.25
N GLU A 112 9.82 12.86 19.71
CA GLU A 112 9.66 12.19 21.01
C GLU A 112 10.40 12.95 22.11
#